data_AF-A0A519LI69-F1
#
_entry.id   AF-A0A519LI69-F1
#
_cell.length_a   1.000
_cell.length_b   1.000
_cell.length_c   1.000
_cell.angle_alpha   90.00
_cell.angle_beta   90.00
_cell.angle_gamma   90.00
#
_symmetry.space_group_name_H-M   'P 1'
#
loop_
_entity.id
_entity.type
_entity.pdbx_description
1 polymer ?
#
loop_
_entity_poly.entity_id
_entity_poly.type
_entity_poly.pdbx_seq_one_letter_code
_entity_poly.pdbx_strand_id
1 'polypeptide(L)'
;MKILLTVVFYSFSFLVYSQNFRVPFRSKNLWGFADQKGKIKVSPKYDSVSIDNENFRWLVYKNNKTGVIDSSGNEKLPVEYDSIERKTLHSQDNDFYIFKNKKIGYADIDGKIIFPCEYK
;
A
#
# COMPACT_ATOMS: atom_id res chain seq x y z
N MET A 1 -13.17 -11.81 -40.42
CA MET A 1 -13.02 -12.49 -39.11
C MET A 1 -11.82 -11.98 -38.28
N LYS A 2 -11.42 -10.69 -38.38
CA LYS A 2 -10.38 -10.08 -37.53
C LYS A 2 -10.93 -9.04 -36.55
N ILE A 3 -12.05 -8.39 -36.91
CA ILE A 3 -12.68 -7.31 -36.12
C ILE A 3 -13.41 -7.85 -34.88
N LEU A 4 -13.92 -9.08 -34.92
CA LEU A 4 -14.62 -9.69 -33.79
C LEU A 4 -13.68 -10.02 -32.61
N LEU A 5 -12.42 -10.38 -32.89
CA LEU A 5 -11.43 -10.72 -31.85
C LEU A 5 -10.95 -9.48 -31.08
N THR A 6 -10.79 -8.34 -31.76
CA THR A 6 -10.34 -7.09 -31.15
C THR A 6 -11.41 -6.47 -30.23
N VAL A 7 -12.69 -6.56 -30.59
CA VAL A 7 -13.78 -6.04 -29.74
C VAL A 7 -13.90 -6.82 -28.43
N VAL A 8 -13.67 -8.14 -28.45
CA VAL A 8 -13.66 -8.99 -27.24
C VAL A 8 -12.47 -8.65 -26.32
N PHE A 9 -11.30 -8.32 -26.88
CA PHE A 9 -10.15 -7.89 -26.09
C PHE A 9 -10.39 -6.55 -25.37
N TYR A 10 -11.03 -5.58 -26.04
CA TYR A 10 -11.36 -4.30 -25.42
C TYR A 10 -12.47 -4.43 -24.36
N SER A 11 -13.49 -5.27 -24.58
CA SER A 11 -14.54 -5.48 -23.56
C SER A 11 -14.02 -6.22 -22.32
N PHE A 12 -13.05 -7.12 -22.49
CA PHE A 12 -12.38 -7.80 -21.37
C PHE A 12 -11.48 -6.84 -20.57
N SER A 13 -10.86 -5.86 -21.21
CA SER A 13 -10.04 -4.84 -20.54
C SER A 13 -10.86 -3.85 -19.70
N PHE A 14 -12.12 -3.56 -20.09
CA PHE A 14 -13.00 -2.65 -19.34
C PHE A 14 -13.55 -3.25 -18.03
N LEU A 15 -13.61 -4.58 -17.93
CA LEU A 15 -14.10 -5.27 -16.73
C LEU A 15 -13.08 -5.32 -15.58
N VAL A 16 -11.81 -4.99 -15.82
CA VAL A 16 -10.72 -5.19 -14.84
C VAL A 16 -10.43 -3.95 -13.98
N TYR A 17 -10.92 -2.77 -14.34
CA TYR A 17 -10.64 -1.53 -13.59
C TYR A 17 -11.74 -1.17 -12.58
N SER A 18 -11.99 -2.06 -11.62
CA SER A 18 -12.48 -1.62 -10.32
C SER A 18 -11.32 -1.72 -9.34
N GLN A 19 -10.67 -0.58 -9.06
CA GLN A 19 -9.81 -0.45 -7.89
C GLN A 19 -10.71 -0.61 -6.66
N ASN A 20 -10.94 -1.87 -6.27
CA ASN A 20 -11.78 -2.20 -5.14
C ASN A 20 -11.05 -1.75 -3.88
N PHE A 21 -11.44 -0.57 -3.38
CA PHE A 21 -10.95 -0.04 -2.11
C PHE A 21 -11.17 -1.08 -1.02
N ARG A 22 -10.08 -1.55 -0.42
CA ARG A 22 -10.14 -2.52 0.68
C ARG A 22 -10.38 -1.80 1.99
N VAL A 23 -11.29 -2.35 2.78
CA VAL A 23 -11.70 -1.81 4.08
C VAL A 23 -10.94 -2.55 5.18
N PRO A 24 -10.33 -1.85 6.14
CA PRO A 24 -9.70 -2.48 7.28
C PRO A 24 -10.76 -3.12 8.16
N PHE A 25 -10.50 -4.34 8.63
CA PHE A 25 -11.35 -5.03 9.60
C PHE A 25 -10.49 -5.63 10.70
N ARG A 26 -11.07 -5.83 11.88
CA ARG A 26 -10.38 -6.36 13.05
C ARG A 26 -10.97 -7.71 13.47
N SER A 27 -10.10 -8.68 13.78
CA SER A 27 -10.49 -9.99 14.31
C SER A 27 -9.50 -10.47 15.36
N LYS A 28 -9.98 -10.93 16.52
CA LYS A 28 -9.17 -11.44 17.66
C LYS A 28 -7.97 -10.54 18.02
N ASN A 29 -8.11 -9.22 17.85
CA ASN A 29 -7.13 -8.14 18.06
C ASN A 29 -6.24 -7.74 16.89
N LEU A 30 -6.16 -8.52 15.81
CA LEU A 30 -5.36 -8.20 14.63
C LEU A 30 -6.19 -7.56 13.54
N TRP A 31 -5.53 -6.77 12.70
CA TRP A 31 -6.09 -6.10 11.54
C TRP A 31 -5.78 -6.84 10.24
N GLY A 32 -6.80 -6.94 9.40
CA GLY A 32 -6.74 -7.43 8.02
C GLY A 32 -7.52 -6.50 7.09
N PHE A 33 -7.64 -6.90 5.83
CA PHE A 33 -8.33 -6.12 4.80
C PHE A 33 -9.31 -6.99 4.03
N ALA A 34 -10.54 -6.49 3.86
CA ALA A 34 -11.59 -7.14 3.08
C ALA A 34 -12.00 -6.24 1.92
N ASP A 35 -12.61 -6.81 0.88
CA ASP A 35 -13.30 -6.01 -0.12
C ASP A 35 -14.67 -5.52 0.39
N GLN A 36 -15.34 -4.67 -0.41
CA GLN A 36 -16.65 -4.10 -0.10
C GLN A 36 -17.76 -5.15 0.09
N LYS A 37 -17.55 -6.39 -0.38
CA LYS A 37 -18.48 -7.52 -0.21
C LYS A 37 -18.16 -8.35 1.04
N GLY A 38 -17.20 -7.91 1.86
CA GLY A 38 -16.76 -8.61 3.06
C GLY A 38 -15.84 -9.81 2.78
N LYS A 39 -15.40 -10.03 1.54
CA LYS A 39 -14.45 -11.11 1.24
C LYS A 39 -13.07 -10.71 1.72
N ILE A 40 -12.49 -11.50 2.62
CA ILE A 40 -11.15 -11.31 3.15
C ILE A 40 -10.13 -11.39 2.00
N LYS A 41 -9.29 -10.35 1.89
CA LYS A 41 -8.18 -10.27 0.92
C LYS A 41 -6.82 -10.36 1.58
N VAL A 42 -6.71 -9.76 2.76
CA VAL A 42 -5.54 -9.86 3.64
C VAL A 42 -6.04 -10.39 4.97
N SER A 43 -5.63 -11.61 5.32
CA SER A 43 -5.96 -12.19 6.62
C SER A 43 -5.44 -11.30 7.76
N PRO A 44 -6.12 -11.23 8.92
CA PRO A 44 -5.68 -10.45 10.05
C PRO A 44 -4.26 -10.83 10.49
N LYS A 45 -3.32 -9.88 10.37
CA LYS A 45 -1.89 -10.11 10.67
C LYS A 45 -1.14 -8.88 11.18
N TYR A 46 -1.79 -7.72 11.19
CA TYR A 46 -1.21 -6.46 11.63
C TYR A 46 -1.71 -6.10 13.03
N ASP A 47 -0.84 -5.51 13.85
CA ASP A 47 -1.16 -5.12 15.22
C ASP A 47 -2.03 -3.85 15.21
N SER A 48 -1.76 -2.94 14.27
CA SER A 48 -2.56 -1.75 14.01
C SER A 48 -2.45 -1.32 12.54
N VAL A 49 -3.38 -0.46 12.12
CA VAL A 49 -3.39 0.18 10.80
C VAL A 49 -3.80 1.63 10.94
N SER A 50 -3.28 2.52 10.09
CA SER A 50 -3.71 3.91 9.98
C SER A 50 -3.84 4.30 8.51
N ILE A 51 -4.72 5.25 8.21
CA ILE A 51 -4.95 5.72 6.85
C ILE A 51 -4.07 6.94 6.55
N ASP A 52 -3.47 6.93 5.35
CA ASP A 52 -2.96 8.12 4.71
C ASP A 52 -4.11 8.77 3.92
N ASN A 53 -4.70 9.82 4.48
CA ASN A 53 -5.85 10.52 3.91
C ASN A 53 -5.58 11.20 2.57
N GLU A 54 -4.33 11.54 2.25
CA GLU A 54 -3.99 12.24 1.00
C GLU A 54 -3.84 11.26 -0.17
N ASN A 55 -3.46 10.02 0.15
CA ASN A 55 -2.96 9.06 -0.83
C ASN A 55 -3.77 7.78 -0.92
N PHE A 56 -4.83 7.65 -0.11
CA PHE A 56 -5.67 6.45 -0.01
C PHE A 56 -4.86 5.15 0.23
N ARG A 57 -3.73 5.28 0.95
CA ARG A 57 -2.87 4.17 1.34
C ARG A 57 -3.03 3.89 2.83
N TRP A 58 -2.60 2.71 3.26
CA TRP A 58 -2.63 2.30 4.65
C TRP A 58 -1.21 2.10 5.16
N LEU A 59 -0.88 2.78 6.26
CA LEU A 59 0.25 2.39 7.09
C LEU A 59 -0.18 1.17 7.90
N VAL A 60 0.67 0.15 7.90
CA VAL A 60 0.43 -1.11 8.59
C VAL A 60 1.57 -1.36 9.57
N TYR A 61 1.23 -1.82 10.77
CA TYR A 61 2.20 -2.00 11.84
C TYR A 61 2.21 -3.44 12.31
N LYS A 62 3.40 -3.99 12.51
CA LYS A 62 3.60 -5.33 13.07
C LYS A 62 4.94 -5.40 13.81
N ASN A 63 4.95 -5.92 15.03
CA ASN A 63 6.19 -6.13 15.79
C ASN A 63 7.09 -4.87 15.88
N ASN A 64 6.50 -3.70 16.12
CA ASN A 64 7.18 -2.38 16.14
C ASN A 64 7.85 -1.98 14.81
N LYS A 65 7.44 -2.59 13.70
CA LYS A 65 7.84 -2.21 12.36
C LYS A 65 6.66 -1.64 11.60
N THR A 66 6.96 -0.79 10.63
CA THR A 66 6.00 -0.10 9.78
C THR A 66 6.19 -0.53 8.33
N GLY A 67 5.09 -0.68 7.61
CA GLY A 67 5.04 -0.84 6.16
C GLY A 67 3.89 -0.03 5.56
N VAL A 68 3.78 -0.06 4.23
CA VAL A 68 2.73 0.62 3.48
C VAL A 68 2.05 -0.39 2.57
N ILE A 69 0.72 -0.41 2.57
CA ILE A 69 -0.05 -1.12 1.56
C ILE A 69 -0.94 -0.14 0.79
N ASP A 70 -1.20 -0.46 -0.48
CA ASP A 70 -2.11 0.33 -1.31
C ASP A 70 -3.60 0.06 -0.98
N SER A 71 -4.50 0.81 -1.61
CA SER A 71 -5.95 0.64 -1.49
C SER A 71 -6.42 -0.74 -1.95
N SER A 72 -5.66 -1.38 -2.83
CA SER A 72 -5.84 -2.75 -3.26
C SER A 72 -5.09 -3.73 -2.38
N GLY A 73 -4.68 -3.34 -1.16
CA GLY A 73 -3.96 -4.12 -0.16
C GLY A 73 -2.75 -4.90 -0.66
N ASN A 74 -2.11 -4.42 -1.72
CA ASN A 74 -0.79 -4.88 -2.13
C ASN A 74 0.25 -4.16 -1.28
N GLU A 75 1.32 -4.87 -0.93
CA GLU A 75 2.42 -4.29 -0.20
C GLU A 75 3.21 -3.35 -1.12
N LYS A 76 3.31 -2.08 -0.73
CA LYS A 76 4.14 -1.06 -1.39
C LYS A 76 5.48 -0.94 -0.68
N LEU A 77 5.46 -0.93 0.65
CA LEU A 77 6.66 -1.05 1.48
C LEU A 77 6.45 -2.19 2.49
N PRO A 78 7.39 -3.15 2.59
CA PRO A 78 7.30 -4.25 3.55
C PRO A 78 7.33 -3.75 4.99
N VAL A 79 6.77 -4.56 5.91
CA VAL A 79 6.75 -4.26 7.34
C VAL A 79 8.10 -4.58 7.99
N GLU A 80 9.10 -3.75 7.69
CA GLU A 80 10.48 -3.92 8.16
C GLU A 80 11.17 -2.62 8.59
N TYR A 81 10.52 -1.48 8.37
CA TYR A 81 11.05 -0.16 8.71
C TYR A 81 10.75 0.20 10.16
N ASP A 82 11.67 0.91 10.81
CA ASP A 82 11.47 1.43 12.16
C ASP A 82 10.36 2.49 12.16
N SER A 83 10.39 3.38 11.17
CA SER A 83 9.32 4.34 10.89
C SER A 83 9.27 4.66 9.39
N ILE A 84 8.10 5.11 8.95
CA ILE A 84 7.86 5.65 7.61
C ILE A 84 7.18 6.99 7.82
N GLU A 85 7.79 8.06 7.31
CA GLU A 85 7.30 9.42 7.44
C GLU A 85 7.01 9.98 6.06
N ARG A 86 5.88 10.68 5.91
CA ARG A 86 5.56 11.36 4.66
C ARG A 86 6.42 12.61 4.50
N LYS A 87 6.90 12.86 3.29
CA LYS A 87 7.51 14.15 2.94
C LYS A 87 6.42 15.21 2.75
N THR A 88 6.01 15.88 3.82
CA THR A 88 4.90 16.85 3.84
C THR A 88 5.28 18.28 3.39
N LEU A 89 6.56 18.57 3.16
CA LEU A 89 7.00 19.91 2.79
C LEU A 89 7.19 20.04 1.27
N HIS A 90 6.24 20.71 0.63
CA HIS A 90 6.33 21.29 -0.73
C HIS A 90 6.59 20.35 -1.92
N SER A 91 6.51 19.02 -1.75
CA SER A 91 6.58 18.07 -2.86
C SER A 91 5.16 17.75 -3.35
N GLN A 92 4.91 17.84 -4.66
CA GLN A 92 3.75 17.17 -5.26
C GLN A 92 3.89 15.64 -5.26
N ASP A 93 5.12 15.19 -5.01
CA ASP A 93 5.50 13.78 -4.96
C ASP A 93 5.21 13.28 -3.54
N ASN A 94 4.15 12.49 -3.41
CA ASN A 94 3.66 11.88 -2.18
C ASN A 94 4.61 10.78 -1.64
N ASP A 95 5.88 11.13 -1.50
CA ASP A 95 6.98 10.23 -1.24
C ASP A 95 7.21 10.03 0.27
N PHE A 96 8.03 9.02 0.59
CA PHE A 96 8.28 8.56 1.95
C PHE A 96 9.75 8.73 2.33
N TYR A 97 9.99 9.29 3.52
CA TYR A 97 11.21 8.99 4.26
C TYR A 97 11.03 7.64 4.96
N ILE A 98 12.02 6.79 4.80
CA ILE A 98 12.05 5.45 5.40
C ILE A 98 13.21 5.36 6.37
N PHE A 99 12.94 4.89 7.58
CA PHE A 99 13.96 4.76 8.63
C PHE A 99 14.18 3.30 8.95
N LYS A 100 15.44 2.87 8.91
CA LYS A 100 15.83 1.49 9.24
C LYS A 100 17.21 1.47 9.87
N ASN A 101 17.33 0.86 11.05
CA ASN A 101 18.58 0.71 11.79
C ASN A 101 19.31 2.05 12.02
N LYS A 102 18.57 3.10 12.42
CA LYS A 102 19.08 4.48 12.62
C LYS A 102 19.63 5.16 11.37
N LYS A 103 19.28 4.66 10.19
CA LYS A 103 19.65 5.24 8.90
C LYS A 103 18.40 5.69 8.16
N ILE A 104 18.54 6.76 7.39
CA ILE A 104 17.47 7.32 6.57
C ILE A 104 17.60 6.88 5.12
N GLY A 105 16.47 6.61 4.49
CA GLY A 105 16.32 6.42 3.06
C GLY A 105 15.11 7.18 2.53
N TYR A 106 14.86 7.04 1.24
CA TYR A 106 13.80 7.71 0.50
C TYR A 106 13.16 6.73 -0.47
N ALA A 107 11.84 6.64 -0.44
CA ALA A 107 11.07 5.84 -1.37
C ALA A 107 10.01 6.72 -2.03
N ASP A 108 9.72 6.46 -3.30
CA ASP A 108 8.61 7.12 -3.98
C ASP A 108 7.25 6.61 -3.49
N ILE A 109 6.20 7.28 -3.95
CA ILE A 109 4.80 6.94 -3.68
C ILE A 109 4.42 5.48 -4.00
N ASP A 110 5.14 4.82 -4.92
CA ASP A 110 4.91 3.42 -5.30
C ASP A 110 5.73 2.44 -4.47
N GLY A 111 6.53 2.93 -3.51
CA GLY A 111 7.39 2.15 -2.65
C GLY A 111 8.73 1.80 -3.30
N LYS A 112 9.06 2.38 -4.46
CA LYS A 112 10.37 2.20 -5.06
C LYS A 112 11.40 2.96 -4.24
N ILE A 113 12.41 2.23 -3.78
CA ILE A 113 13.53 2.81 -3.03
C ILE A 113 14.38 3.65 -3.98
N ILE A 114 14.38 4.97 -3.79
CA ILE A 114 15.23 5.91 -4.52
C ILE A 114 16.58 6.04 -3.81
N PHE A 115 16.56 6.19 -2.48
CA PHE A 115 17.75 6.16 -1.63
C PHE A 115 17.60 5.08 -0.55
N PRO A 116 18.46 4.06 -0.49
CA PRO A 116 18.38 3.04 0.54
C PRO A 116 18.76 3.63 1.92
N CYS A 117 18.31 2.97 2.99
CA CYS A 117 18.65 3.30 4.38
C CYS A 117 20.13 2.95 4.69
N GLU A 118 21.07 3.61 4.04
CA GLU A 118 22.51 3.33 4.14
C GLU A 118 23.30 4.49 4.74
N TYR A 119 22.73 5.70 4.67
CA TYR A 119 23.37 6.97 5.02
C TYR A 119 23.06 7.39 6.46
N LYS A 120 23.99 8.16 7.06
CA LYS A 120 23.92 8.71 8.43
C LYS A 120 23.82 10.22 8.38
#